data_AF-A0A089Q2S4-F1
#
_entry.id   AF-A0A089Q2S4-F1
#
_cell.length_a   1.000
_cell.length_b   1.000
_cell.length_c   1.000
_cell.angle_alpha   90.00
_cell.angle_beta   90.00
_cell.angle_gamma   90.00
#
_symmetry.space_group_name_H-M   'P 1'
#
loop_
_entity.id
_entity.type
_entity.pdbx_description
1 polymer ?
#
loop_
_entity_poly.entity_id
_entity_poly.type
_entity_poly.pdbx_seq_one_letter_code
_entity_poly.pdbx_strand_id
1 'polypeptide(L)'
;MKDTYYNDSKVNSLIQRELDEFILNYKHTTYAYAVMNKKDPSQMRIINNNPQWFNIYLENKYQFIDPVIVRSLSSLEDFSWDSGMMVSSGYTLKRIFDEGSQHNIVQGHTYPLHDYVNNLVVLSLISHQPSDANLTENREAVIAFFIRLHQKMLNLYSDIRQKKNVFLSPREQQILQWVYAGKTYAEIAVILSITERTVKFHMGNAMKKLGVNNARHAVKLSIELRLLDLNA
;
A
#
# COMPACT_ATOMS: atom_id res chain seq x y z
N MET A 1 3.61 -5.57 -19.45
CA MET A 1 3.07 -6.07 -18.17
C MET A 1 2.83 -4.88 -17.26
N LYS A 2 1.59 -4.66 -16.82
CA LYS A 2 1.22 -3.54 -15.95
C LYS A 2 2.04 -3.62 -14.66
N ASP A 3 2.76 -2.55 -14.33
CA ASP A 3 3.61 -2.46 -13.14
C ASP A 3 2.73 -2.69 -11.91
N THR A 4 2.82 -3.89 -11.33
CA THR A 4 1.81 -4.40 -10.45
C THR A 4 1.99 -3.88 -9.02
N TYR A 5 0.91 -3.32 -8.48
CA TYR A 5 0.79 -2.76 -7.13
C TYR A 5 1.32 -3.71 -6.03
N TYR A 6 2.36 -3.30 -5.31
CA TYR A 6 3.03 -4.07 -4.24
C TYR A 6 3.36 -5.55 -4.59
N ASN A 7 4.02 -5.77 -5.74
CA ASN A 7 4.31 -7.11 -6.25
C ASN A 7 5.79 -7.51 -6.33
N ASP A 8 6.69 -6.76 -5.72
CA ASP A 8 8.09 -7.18 -5.64
C ASP A 8 8.23 -8.40 -4.73
N SER A 9 8.69 -9.53 -5.28
CA SER A 9 8.77 -10.80 -4.55
C SER A 9 9.76 -10.75 -3.39
N LYS A 10 10.89 -10.04 -3.54
CA LYS A 10 11.90 -9.94 -2.49
C LYS A 10 11.37 -9.15 -1.29
N VAL A 11 10.70 -8.03 -1.56
CA VAL A 11 10.08 -7.24 -0.49
C VAL A 11 8.98 -8.04 0.18
N ASN A 12 8.10 -8.68 -0.59
CA ASN A 12 6.98 -9.42 -0.02
C ASN A 12 7.45 -10.61 0.82
N SER A 13 8.48 -11.34 0.40
CA SER A 13 9.08 -12.42 1.20
C SER A 13 9.74 -11.91 2.49
N LEU A 14 10.36 -10.73 2.47
CA LEU A 14 10.93 -10.12 3.67
C LEU A 14 9.84 -9.76 4.69
N ILE A 15 8.77 -9.11 4.23
CA ILE A 15 7.62 -8.75 5.07
C ILE A 15 6.92 -10.01 5.61
N GLN A 16 6.77 -11.05 4.77
CA GLN A 16 6.19 -12.33 5.19
C GLN A 16 6.99 -12.98 6.30
N ARG A 17 8.33 -13.01 6.20
CA ARG A 17 9.19 -13.58 7.25
C ARG A 17 9.01 -12.87 8.59
N GLU A 18 8.91 -11.54 8.60
CA GLU A 18 8.67 -10.79 9.84
C GLU A 18 7.28 -11.05 10.43
N LEU A 19 6.26 -11.25 9.59
CA LEU A 19 4.93 -11.68 10.03
C LEU A 19 4.98 -13.09 10.61
N ASP A 20 5.64 -14.03 9.94
CA ASP A 20 5.79 -15.40 10.42
C ASP A 20 6.48 -15.44 11.79
N GLU A 21 7.60 -14.73 11.95
CA GLU A 21 8.32 -14.62 13.22
C GLU A 21 7.47 -14.01 14.33
N PHE A 22 6.71 -12.95 14.05
CA PHE A 22 5.82 -12.31 15.03
C PHE A 22 4.68 -13.24 15.47
N ILE A 23 4.10 -13.99 14.52
CA ILE A 23 2.94 -14.86 14.74
C ILE A 23 3.31 -16.15 15.46
N LEU A 24 4.58 -16.55 15.56
CA LEU A 24 4.98 -17.70 16.39
C LEU A 24 4.52 -17.59 17.85
N ASN A 25 4.30 -16.36 18.35
CA ASN A 25 3.76 -16.11 19.69
C ASN A 25 2.24 -16.38 19.79
N TYR A 26 1.56 -16.57 18.67
CA TYR A 26 0.12 -16.77 18.55
C TYR A 26 -0.14 -18.18 17.98
N LYS A 27 -0.44 -19.14 18.86
CA LYS A 27 -0.70 -20.53 18.46
C LYS A 27 -1.92 -20.62 17.55
N HIS A 28 -1.89 -21.55 16.59
CA HIS A 28 -3.01 -21.90 15.70
C HIS A 28 -3.69 -20.69 15.00
N THR A 29 -2.90 -19.66 14.68
CA THR A 29 -3.41 -18.41 14.11
C THR A 29 -3.05 -18.30 12.63
N THR A 30 -4.06 -18.07 11.81
CA THR A 30 -3.87 -17.57 10.45
C THR A 30 -3.74 -16.06 10.48
N TYR A 31 -2.79 -15.48 9.75
CA TYR A 31 -2.70 -14.04 9.59
C TYR A 31 -2.95 -13.65 8.13
N ALA A 32 -3.46 -12.42 7.96
CA ALA A 32 -3.59 -11.77 6.68
C ALA A 32 -3.21 -10.30 6.81
N TYR A 33 -2.06 -9.95 6.23
CA TYR A 33 -1.64 -8.58 6.04
C TYR A 33 -2.00 -8.16 4.61
N ALA A 34 -3.02 -7.32 4.46
CA ALA A 34 -3.47 -6.86 3.15
C ALA A 34 -3.25 -5.36 2.98
N VAL A 35 -2.71 -4.97 1.82
CA VAL A 35 -2.59 -3.59 1.37
C VAL A 35 -3.50 -3.43 0.17
N MET A 36 -4.44 -2.49 0.22
CA MET A 36 -5.46 -2.26 -0.81
C MET A 36 -5.58 -0.78 -1.15
N ASN A 37 -5.60 -0.45 -2.44
CA ASN A 37 -5.84 0.91 -2.90
C ASN A 37 -7.31 1.28 -2.65
N LYS A 38 -7.58 2.37 -1.92
CA LYS A 38 -8.97 2.79 -1.62
C LYS A 38 -9.77 3.20 -2.86
N LYS A 39 -9.11 3.63 -3.94
CA LYS A 39 -9.75 4.03 -5.21
C LYS A 39 -9.97 2.86 -6.15
N ASP A 40 -9.17 1.80 -6.02
CA ASP A 40 -9.24 0.62 -6.87
C ASP A 40 -8.98 -0.64 -6.02
N PRO A 41 -10.02 -1.23 -5.40
CA PRO A 41 -9.86 -2.43 -4.59
C PRO A 41 -9.27 -3.63 -5.35
N SER A 42 -9.32 -3.65 -6.69
CA SER A 42 -8.67 -4.70 -7.48
C SER A 42 -7.14 -4.67 -7.32
N GLN A 43 -6.59 -3.52 -6.93
CA GLN A 43 -5.22 -3.38 -6.45
C GLN A 43 -5.17 -3.73 -4.97
N MET A 44 -5.22 -5.03 -4.69
CA MET A 44 -4.98 -5.60 -3.37
C MET A 44 -3.82 -6.58 -3.43
N ARG A 45 -2.93 -6.49 -2.45
CA ARG A 45 -1.93 -7.52 -2.17
C ARG A 45 -2.14 -8.06 -0.77
N ILE A 46 -2.18 -9.38 -0.63
CA ILE A 46 -2.30 -10.07 0.65
C ILE A 46 -1.02 -10.89 0.89
N ILE A 47 -0.36 -10.66 2.03
CA ILE A 47 0.71 -11.50 2.57
C ILE A 47 0.13 -12.28 3.75
N ASN A 48 0.21 -13.60 3.71
CA ASN A 48 -0.52 -14.49 4.62
C ASN A 48 0.19 -15.83 4.79
N ASN A 49 -0.24 -16.61 5.79
CA ASN A 49 0.19 -18.00 6.01
C ASN A 49 -0.87 -19.05 5.62
N ASN A 50 -1.94 -18.66 4.93
CA ASN A 50 -2.99 -19.57 4.43
C ASN A 50 -3.33 -19.28 2.95
N PRO A 51 -2.42 -19.60 2.01
CA PRO A 51 -2.60 -19.24 0.61
C PRO A 51 -3.78 -19.94 -0.04
N GLN A 52 -4.20 -21.10 0.47
CA GLN A 52 -5.36 -21.85 -0.06
C GLN A 52 -6.63 -20.99 -0.04
N TRP A 53 -6.89 -20.32 1.09
CA TRP A 53 -8.02 -19.41 1.20
C TRP A 53 -7.80 -18.11 0.44
N PHE A 54 -6.66 -17.44 0.64
CA PHE A 54 -6.48 -16.09 0.09
C PHE A 54 -6.31 -16.04 -1.43
N ASN A 55 -5.95 -17.17 -2.08
CA ASN A 55 -6.03 -17.30 -3.53
C ASN A 55 -7.50 -17.29 -4.00
N ILE A 56 -8.35 -18.13 -3.40
CA ILE A 56 -9.80 -18.16 -3.68
C ILE A 56 -10.42 -16.79 -3.42
N TYR A 57 -10.04 -16.14 -2.31
CA TYR A 57 -10.51 -14.81 -1.95
C TYR A 57 -10.29 -13.79 -3.06
N LEU A 58 -9.07 -13.72 -3.60
CA LEU A 58 -8.73 -12.76 -4.66
C LEU A 58 -9.35 -13.15 -6.00
N GLU A 59 -9.39 -14.45 -6.33
CA GLU A 59 -10.02 -14.96 -7.56
C GLU A 59 -11.52 -14.66 -7.61
N ASN A 60 -12.22 -14.88 -6.50
CA ASN A 60 -13.65 -14.58 -6.35
C ASN A 60 -13.94 -13.10 -6.10
N LYS A 61 -12.92 -12.23 -6.08
CA LYS A 61 -13.02 -10.79 -5.88
C LYS A 61 -13.69 -10.41 -4.55
N TYR A 62 -13.41 -11.15 -3.48
CA TYR A 62 -14.03 -10.90 -2.19
C TYR A 62 -13.64 -9.58 -1.55
N GLN A 63 -12.54 -8.95 -1.95
CA GLN A 63 -12.16 -7.61 -1.50
C GLN A 63 -13.22 -6.51 -1.73
N PHE A 64 -14.17 -6.72 -2.66
CA PHE A 64 -15.24 -5.75 -2.94
C PHE A 64 -16.46 -5.90 -2.03
N ILE A 65 -16.60 -7.06 -1.40
CA ILE A 65 -17.81 -7.42 -0.66
C ILE A 65 -17.52 -7.81 0.79
N ASP A 66 -16.27 -8.13 1.13
CA ASP A 66 -15.87 -8.55 2.47
C ASP A 66 -16.27 -7.52 3.54
N PRO A 67 -17.17 -7.87 4.48
CA PRO A 67 -17.60 -6.99 5.56
C PRO A 67 -16.48 -6.51 6.46
N VAL A 68 -15.41 -7.31 6.62
CA VAL A 68 -14.22 -6.91 7.38
C VAL A 68 -13.55 -5.72 6.68
N ILE A 69 -13.38 -5.78 5.36
CA ILE A 69 -12.83 -4.68 4.56
C ILE A 69 -13.75 -3.47 4.58
N VAL A 70 -15.06 -3.66 4.38
CA VAL A 70 -16.05 -2.57 4.40
C VAL A 70 -16.02 -1.84 5.73
N ARG A 71 -16.02 -2.58 6.86
CA ARG A 71 -15.90 -2.00 8.19
C ARG A 71 -14.56 -1.29 8.38
N SER A 72 -13.45 -1.90 7.94
CA SER A 72 -12.11 -1.30 8.03
C SER A 72 -11.96 0.00 7.23
N LEU A 73 -12.74 0.23 6.17
CA LEU A 73 -12.72 1.50 5.42
C LEU A 73 -13.18 2.71 6.25
N SER A 74 -14.02 2.48 7.27
CA SER A 74 -14.58 3.52 8.14
C SER A 74 -14.18 3.33 9.62
N SER A 75 -13.10 2.60 9.91
CA SER A 75 -12.67 2.29 11.28
C SER A 75 -11.24 2.76 11.51
N LEU A 76 -11.01 3.40 12.67
CA LEU A 76 -9.67 3.70 13.19
C LEU A 76 -9.22 2.70 14.25
N GLU A 77 -10.17 2.20 15.04
CA GLU A 77 -9.94 1.17 16.06
C GLU A 77 -9.95 -0.23 15.44
N ASP A 78 -9.22 -1.13 16.08
CA ASP A 78 -9.29 -2.56 15.82
C ASP A 78 -10.63 -3.15 16.28
N PHE A 79 -10.99 -4.30 15.72
CA PHE A 79 -12.25 -4.93 16.04
C PHE A 79 -12.22 -6.45 15.86
N SER A 80 -12.98 -7.12 16.73
CA SER A 80 -13.31 -8.53 16.58
C SER A 80 -14.46 -8.73 15.59
N TRP A 81 -14.45 -9.87 14.93
CA TRP A 81 -15.51 -10.32 14.05
C TRP A 81 -15.64 -11.85 14.08
N ASP A 82 -16.88 -12.30 13.90
CA ASP A 82 -17.22 -13.66 13.53
C ASP A 82 -18.37 -13.61 12.52
N SER A 83 -18.67 -14.76 11.89
CA SER A 83 -19.73 -14.85 10.89
C SER A 83 -21.10 -14.41 11.41
N GLY A 84 -21.43 -14.71 12.68
CA GLY A 84 -22.69 -14.35 13.31
C GLY A 84 -22.83 -12.85 13.56
N MET A 85 -21.79 -12.22 14.11
CA MET A 85 -21.73 -10.78 14.34
C MET A 85 -21.90 -9.98 13.04
N MET A 86 -21.24 -10.42 11.96
CA MET A 86 -21.31 -9.74 10.67
C MET A 86 -22.69 -9.86 10.02
N VAL A 87 -23.31 -11.05 10.07
CA VAL A 87 -24.68 -11.24 9.60
C VAL A 87 -25.67 -10.39 10.39
N SER A 88 -25.52 -10.31 11.72
CA SER A 88 -26.38 -9.49 12.58
C SER A 88 -26.26 -7.98 12.33
N SER A 89 -25.13 -7.53 11.77
CA SER A 89 -24.86 -6.13 11.41
C SER A 89 -25.42 -5.75 10.03
N GLY A 90 -26.21 -6.60 9.39
CA GLY A 90 -26.85 -6.33 8.09
C GLY A 90 -26.02 -6.74 6.87
N TYR A 91 -24.81 -7.27 7.05
CA TYR A 91 -23.99 -7.77 5.95
C TYR A 91 -24.49 -9.15 5.52
N THR A 92 -25.32 -9.19 4.48
CA THR A 92 -25.94 -10.43 3.97
C THR A 92 -25.01 -11.13 2.97
N LEU A 93 -23.79 -11.46 3.38
CA LEU A 93 -22.80 -12.11 2.53
C LEU A 93 -22.36 -13.43 3.15
N LYS A 94 -23.29 -14.38 3.21
CA LYS A 94 -23.02 -15.72 3.76
C LYS A 94 -21.90 -16.45 3.01
N ARG A 95 -21.83 -16.28 1.68
CA ARG A 95 -20.91 -17.03 0.82
C ARG A 95 -19.42 -16.92 1.20
N ILE A 96 -18.92 -15.71 1.50
CA ILE A 96 -17.51 -15.53 1.87
C ILE A 96 -17.19 -16.23 3.19
N PHE A 97 -18.10 -16.18 4.17
CA PHE A 97 -17.91 -16.85 5.46
C PHE A 97 -18.14 -18.37 5.36
N ASP A 98 -19.10 -18.81 4.56
CA ASP A 98 -19.37 -20.23 4.31
C ASP A 98 -18.17 -20.90 3.62
N GLU A 99 -17.63 -20.29 2.55
CA GLU A 99 -16.42 -20.78 1.89
C GLU A 99 -15.20 -20.64 2.81
N GLY A 100 -15.05 -19.50 3.51
CA GLY A 100 -13.93 -19.26 4.43
C GLY A 100 -13.88 -20.28 5.57
N SER A 101 -15.03 -20.69 6.10
CA SER A 101 -15.12 -21.68 7.18
C SER A 101 -14.51 -23.03 6.78
N GLN A 102 -14.61 -23.43 5.50
CA GLN A 102 -14.01 -24.65 4.97
C GLN A 102 -12.48 -24.61 4.98
N HIS A 103 -11.90 -23.41 5.16
CA HIS A 103 -10.48 -23.14 5.25
C HIS A 103 -10.04 -22.58 6.62
N ASN A 104 -10.83 -22.84 7.68
CA ASN A 104 -10.59 -22.38 9.05
C ASN A 104 -10.62 -20.84 9.24
N ILE A 105 -11.35 -20.13 8.40
CA ILE A 105 -11.59 -18.68 8.51
C ILE A 105 -12.96 -18.46 9.15
N VAL A 106 -13.01 -18.52 10.48
CA VAL A 106 -14.28 -18.52 11.23
C VAL A 106 -14.50 -17.20 11.98
N GLN A 107 -13.47 -16.73 12.66
CA GLN A 107 -13.48 -15.53 13.47
C GLN A 107 -12.09 -14.90 13.44
N GLY A 108 -12.01 -13.61 13.73
CA GLY A 108 -10.73 -12.94 13.84
C GLY A 108 -10.82 -11.60 14.54
N HIS A 109 -9.65 -11.00 14.65
CA HIS A 109 -9.45 -9.65 15.10
C HIS A 109 -8.66 -8.88 14.05
N THR A 110 -9.18 -7.73 13.62
CA THR A 110 -8.61 -6.96 12.51
C THR A 110 -8.18 -5.58 12.99
N TYR A 111 -6.94 -5.24 12.66
CA TYR A 111 -6.31 -3.94 12.88
C TYR A 111 -6.30 -3.16 11.57
N PRO A 112 -7.11 -2.10 11.43
CA PRO A 112 -7.06 -1.22 10.26
C PRO A 112 -5.93 -0.17 10.40
N LEU A 113 -5.34 0.20 9.27
CA LEU A 113 -4.43 1.33 9.14
C LEU A 113 -4.70 2.03 7.81
N HIS A 114 -4.63 3.36 7.82
CA HIS A 114 -4.74 4.17 6.61
C HIS A 114 -3.42 4.89 6.38
N ASP A 115 -2.78 4.60 5.25
CA ASP A 115 -1.47 5.19 4.95
C ASP A 115 -1.58 6.51 4.17
N TYR A 116 -0.45 7.18 4.01
CA TYR A 116 -0.36 8.44 3.27
C TYR A 116 -0.41 8.27 1.74
N VAL A 117 -0.40 7.03 1.23
CA VAL A 117 -0.47 6.70 -0.21
C VAL A 117 -1.91 6.37 -0.62
N ASN A 118 -2.88 6.64 0.26
CA ASN A 118 -4.31 6.39 0.06
C ASN A 118 -4.64 4.89 -0.04
N ASN A 119 -3.94 4.06 0.73
CA ASN A 119 -4.27 2.65 0.90
C ASN A 119 -5.04 2.43 2.20
N LEU A 120 -5.93 1.44 2.18
CA LEU A 120 -6.34 0.71 3.36
C LEU A 120 -5.34 -0.43 3.57
N VAL A 121 -4.86 -0.55 4.79
CA VAL A 121 -3.99 -1.64 5.22
C VAL A 121 -4.71 -2.35 6.35
N VAL A 122 -4.78 -3.66 6.30
CA VAL A 122 -5.37 -4.45 7.39
C VAL A 122 -4.41 -5.55 7.80
N LEU A 123 -4.28 -5.76 9.10
CA LEU A 123 -3.72 -6.98 9.67
C LEU A 123 -4.85 -7.71 10.37
N SER A 124 -5.21 -8.89 9.87
CA SER A 124 -6.22 -9.76 10.50
C SER A 124 -5.53 -10.96 11.12
N LEU A 125 -5.77 -11.18 12.41
CA LEU A 125 -5.42 -12.40 13.13
C LEU A 125 -6.67 -13.27 13.23
N ILE A 126 -6.61 -14.48 12.73
CA ILE A 126 -7.75 -15.36 12.50
C ILE A 126 -7.52 -16.64 13.30
N SER A 127 -8.41 -16.90 14.26
CA SER A 127 -8.34 -18.12 15.08
C SER A 127 -9.18 -19.22 14.45
N HIS A 128 -8.63 -20.45 14.48
CA HIS A 128 -9.31 -21.64 13.99
C HIS A 128 -10.36 -22.17 14.99
N GLN A 129 -10.24 -21.83 16.28
CA GLN A 129 -11.20 -22.24 17.32
C GLN A 129 -11.60 -21.08 18.25
N PRO A 130 -12.88 -20.97 18.65
CA PRO A 130 -13.39 -19.99 19.64
C PRO A 130 -12.62 -19.96 20.96
N SER A 131 -12.04 -21.08 21.35
CA SER A 131 -11.31 -21.26 22.62
C SER A 131 -9.82 -20.90 22.57
N ASP A 132 -9.21 -20.80 21.38
CA ASP A 132 -7.78 -21.06 21.24
C ASP A 132 -6.85 -19.84 21.33
N ALA A 133 -7.37 -18.61 21.36
CA ALA A 133 -6.53 -17.45 21.58
C ALA A 133 -7.34 -16.26 22.07
N ASN A 134 -6.85 -15.60 23.10
CA ASN A 134 -7.19 -14.20 23.32
C ASN A 134 -6.47 -13.41 22.21
N LEU A 135 -7.09 -13.28 21.03
CA LEU A 135 -6.50 -12.61 19.86
C LEU A 135 -6.16 -11.14 20.13
N THR A 136 -6.69 -10.58 21.23
CA THR A 136 -6.37 -9.24 21.74
C THR A 136 -5.26 -9.22 22.80
N GLU A 137 -4.69 -10.38 23.15
CA GLU A 137 -3.55 -10.46 24.05
C GLU A 137 -2.36 -9.74 23.42
N ASN A 138 -1.76 -8.82 24.18
CA ASN A 138 -0.70 -7.92 23.72
C ASN A 138 -1.12 -7.03 22.54
N ARG A 139 -2.39 -6.58 22.50
CA ARG A 139 -2.92 -5.62 21.51
C ARG A 139 -1.93 -4.50 21.14
N GLU A 140 -1.37 -3.84 22.15
CA GLU A 140 -0.42 -2.74 21.94
C GLU A 140 0.84 -3.18 21.20
N ALA A 141 1.34 -4.40 21.46
CA ALA A 141 2.47 -4.96 20.74
C ALA A 141 2.12 -5.26 19.28
N VAL A 142 0.91 -5.76 19.01
CA VAL A 142 0.41 -6.01 17.64
C VAL A 142 0.30 -4.71 16.86
N ILE A 143 -0.32 -3.67 17.43
CA ILE A 143 -0.46 -2.35 16.80
C ILE A 143 0.92 -1.77 16.50
N ALA A 144 1.82 -1.77 17.49
CA ALA A 144 3.15 -1.21 17.32
C ALA A 144 3.97 -1.99 16.28
N PHE A 145 3.86 -3.32 16.24
CA PHE A 145 4.47 -4.16 15.21
C PHE A 145 3.90 -3.85 13.82
N PHE A 146 2.57 -3.81 13.69
CA PHE A 146 1.87 -3.57 12.43
C PHE A 146 2.25 -2.23 11.79
N ILE A 147 2.30 -1.15 12.59
CA ILE A 147 2.73 0.18 12.12
C ILE A 147 4.18 0.14 11.63
N ARG A 148 5.10 -0.46 12.40
CA ARG A 148 6.52 -0.55 12.02
C ARG A 148 6.72 -1.39 10.75
N LEU A 149 6.03 -2.53 10.65
CA LEU A 149 6.07 -3.41 9.49
C LEU A 149 5.58 -2.68 8.24
N HIS A 150 4.45 -1.97 8.34
CA HIS A 150 3.91 -1.24 7.20
C HIS A 150 4.83 -0.08 6.78
N GLN A 151 5.38 0.68 7.73
CA GLN A 151 6.36 1.72 7.43
C GLN A 151 7.60 1.16 6.72
N LYS A 152 8.09 -0.02 7.15
CA LYS A 152 9.20 -0.71 6.49
C LYS A 152 8.85 -1.10 5.06
N MET A 153 7.66 -1.64 4.83
CA MET A 153 7.18 -1.96 3.48
C MET A 153 7.13 -0.72 2.59
N LEU A 154 6.60 0.40 3.08
CA LEU A 154 6.56 1.67 2.34
C LEU A 154 7.97 2.14 1.96
N ASN A 155 8.95 2.05 2.87
CA ASN A 155 10.33 2.43 2.59
C ASN A 155 10.95 1.54 1.50
N LEU A 156 10.80 0.22 1.60
CA LEU A 156 11.35 -0.71 0.61
C LEU A 156 10.76 -0.49 -0.80
N TYR A 157 9.45 -0.26 -0.89
CA TYR A 157 8.81 0.05 -2.17
C TYR A 157 9.13 1.47 -2.67
N SER A 158 9.33 2.44 -1.77
CA SER A 158 9.85 3.76 -2.12
C SER A 158 11.24 3.64 -2.74
N ASP A 159 12.14 2.85 -2.17
CA ASP A 159 13.49 2.64 -2.71
C ASP A 159 13.48 1.98 -4.09
N ILE A 160 12.59 1.00 -4.30
CA ILE A 160 12.41 0.37 -5.62
C ILE A 160 11.89 1.40 -6.62
N ARG A 161 10.90 2.22 -6.23
CA ARG A 161 10.37 3.28 -7.08
C ARG A 161 11.43 4.34 -7.37
N GLN A 162 12.22 4.76 -6.38
CA GLN A 162 13.31 5.72 -6.56
C GLN A 162 14.39 5.17 -7.50
N LYS A 163 14.81 3.90 -7.32
CA LYS A 163 15.74 3.22 -8.24
C LYS A 163 15.18 3.08 -9.65
N LYS A 164 13.87 2.88 -9.80
CA LYS A 164 13.18 2.93 -11.10
C LYS A 164 13.04 4.36 -11.64
N ASN A 165 12.95 5.35 -10.76
CA ASN A 165 12.79 6.77 -11.06
C ASN A 165 14.10 7.48 -11.49
N VAL A 166 15.21 6.73 -11.61
CA VAL A 166 16.49 7.18 -12.23
C VAL A 166 16.34 7.44 -13.75
N PHE A 167 15.13 7.74 -14.24
CA PHE A 167 14.91 8.08 -15.66
C PHE A 167 15.17 9.56 -15.95
N LEU A 168 14.99 10.46 -14.97
CA LEU A 168 15.35 11.87 -15.16
C LEU A 168 16.86 12.05 -14.99
N SER A 169 17.48 12.73 -15.95
CA SER A 169 18.87 13.15 -15.81
C SER A 169 18.99 14.23 -14.72
N PRO A 170 20.18 14.41 -14.11
CA PRO A 170 20.41 15.47 -13.11
C PRO A 170 20.01 16.86 -13.61
N ARG A 171 20.19 17.13 -14.91
CA ARG A 171 19.82 18.42 -15.51
C ARG A 171 18.31 18.60 -15.65
N GLU A 172 17.59 17.54 -16.01
CA GLU A 172 16.13 17.56 -16.08
C GLU A 172 15.52 17.79 -14.69
N GLN A 173 16.09 17.16 -13.66
CA GLN A 173 15.67 17.33 -12.27
C GLN A 173 15.93 18.76 -11.76
N GLN A 174 17.13 19.32 -11.99
CA GLN A 174 17.44 20.72 -11.65
C GLN A 174 16.48 21.72 -12.31
N ILE A 175 16.14 21.51 -13.58
CA ILE A 175 15.21 22.39 -14.29
C ILE A 175 13.81 22.28 -13.69
N LEU A 176 13.30 21.06 -13.45
CA LEU A 176 12.01 20.87 -12.80
C LEU A 176 11.94 21.51 -11.41
N GLN A 177 13.03 21.46 -10.64
CA GLN A 177 13.15 22.10 -9.33
C GLN A 177 12.93 23.61 -9.41
N TRP A 178 13.56 24.28 -10.38
CA TRP A 178 13.38 25.72 -10.56
C TRP A 178 12.00 26.09 -11.11
N VAL A 179 11.43 25.26 -11.98
CA VAL A 179 10.04 25.45 -12.44
C VAL A 179 9.06 25.31 -11.27
N TYR A 180 9.31 24.35 -10.38
CA TYR A 180 8.54 24.20 -9.13
C TYR A 180 8.66 25.44 -8.23
N ALA A 181 9.86 26.01 -8.11
CA ALA A 181 10.11 27.27 -7.40
C ALA A 181 9.54 28.52 -8.13
N GLY A 182 8.78 28.35 -9.21
CA GLY A 182 8.10 29.41 -9.93
C GLY A 182 8.96 30.18 -10.92
N LYS A 183 10.18 29.72 -11.23
CA LYS A 183 11.07 30.38 -12.19
C LYS A 183 10.63 30.14 -13.63
N THR A 184 10.71 31.19 -14.44
CA THR A 184 10.52 31.13 -15.89
C THR A 184 11.72 30.48 -16.57
N TYR A 185 11.56 29.95 -17.78
CA TYR A 185 12.69 29.34 -18.51
C TYR A 185 13.85 30.30 -18.77
N ALA A 186 13.57 31.59 -18.93
CA ALA A 186 14.59 32.62 -19.08
C ALA A 186 15.39 32.82 -17.77
N GLU A 187 14.72 32.87 -16.62
CA GLU A 187 15.40 32.94 -15.32
C GLU A 187 16.21 31.66 -15.06
N ILE A 188 15.66 30.48 -15.37
CA ILE A 188 16.37 29.20 -15.22
C ILE A 188 17.61 29.17 -16.10
N ALA A 189 17.53 29.69 -17.32
CA ALA A 189 18.65 29.79 -18.23
C ALA A 189 19.80 30.61 -17.63
N VAL A 190 19.47 31.75 -17.01
CA VAL A 190 20.42 32.59 -16.28
C VAL A 190 21.00 31.86 -15.07
N ILE A 191 20.15 31.26 -14.22
CA ILE A 191 20.57 30.55 -12.99
C ILE A 191 21.52 29.39 -13.31
N LEU A 192 21.23 28.63 -14.37
CA LEU A 192 22.01 27.45 -14.75
C LEU A 192 23.12 27.76 -15.77
N SER A 193 23.30 29.02 -16.17
CA SER A 193 24.27 29.45 -17.19
C SER A 193 24.18 28.65 -18.50
N ILE A 194 22.94 28.45 -19.00
CA ILE A 194 22.62 27.79 -20.27
C ILE A 194 21.65 28.63 -21.09
N THR A 195 21.35 28.25 -22.33
CA THR A 195 20.36 28.96 -23.14
C THR A 195 18.92 28.56 -22.76
N GLU A 196 17.95 29.47 -22.94
CA GLU A 196 16.52 29.15 -22.76
C GLU A 196 16.08 27.98 -23.66
N ARG A 197 16.68 27.85 -24.85
CA ARG A 197 16.44 26.72 -25.75
C ARG A 197 16.88 25.40 -25.12
N THR A 198 18.02 25.38 -24.42
CA THR A 198 18.53 24.21 -23.69
C THR A 198 17.60 23.86 -22.52
N VAL A 199 17.06 24.86 -21.81
CA VAL A 199 16.05 24.64 -20.76
C VAL A 199 14.80 23.98 -21.34
N LYS A 200 14.26 24.51 -22.45
CA LYS A 200 13.10 23.94 -23.16
C LYS A 200 13.34 22.50 -23.62
N PHE A 201 14.54 22.20 -24.11
CA PHE A 201 14.91 20.85 -24.54
C PHE A 201 14.86 19.84 -23.38
N HIS A 202 15.54 20.13 -22.26
CA HIS A 202 15.52 19.25 -21.10
C HIS A 202 14.11 19.14 -20.50
N MET A 203 13.37 20.25 -20.41
CA MET A 203 11.99 20.20 -19.93
C MET A 203 11.10 19.34 -20.84
N GLY A 204 11.31 19.40 -22.16
CA GLY A 204 10.66 18.52 -23.13
C GLY A 204 10.97 17.05 -22.90
N ASN A 205 12.24 16.71 -22.64
CA ASN A 205 12.63 15.33 -22.32
C ASN A 205 12.04 14.86 -20.99
N ALA A 206 12.04 15.72 -19.97
CA ALA A 206 11.42 15.43 -18.69
C ALA A 206 9.92 15.14 -18.84
N MET A 207 9.19 15.99 -19.57
CA MET A 207 7.77 15.78 -19.89
C MET A 207 7.54 14.47 -20.64
N LYS A 208 8.35 14.17 -21.66
CA LYS A 208 8.28 12.92 -22.43
C LYS A 208 8.49 11.69 -21.53
N LYS A 209 9.51 11.73 -20.67
CA LYS A 209 9.82 10.65 -19.73
C LYS A 209 8.74 10.47 -18.66
N LEU A 210 8.12 11.58 -18.23
CA LEU A 210 6.99 11.59 -17.30
C LEU A 210 5.65 11.26 -17.96
N GLY A 211 5.59 11.13 -19.30
CA GLY A 211 4.36 10.82 -20.03
C GLY A 211 3.31 11.94 -19.98
N VAL A 212 3.74 13.19 -19.82
CA VAL A 212 2.84 14.36 -19.69
C VAL A 212 3.08 15.37 -20.81
N ASN A 213 2.04 16.16 -21.11
CA ASN A 213 2.07 17.13 -22.21
C ASN A 213 2.31 18.57 -21.77
N ASN A 214 2.40 18.84 -20.47
CA ASN A 214 2.59 20.20 -19.97
C ASN A 214 3.46 20.26 -18.72
N ALA A 215 4.17 21.38 -18.54
CA ALA A 215 5.16 21.56 -17.49
C ALA A 215 4.55 21.58 -16.09
N ARG A 216 3.35 22.14 -15.92
CA ARG A 216 2.65 22.13 -14.63
C ARG A 216 2.31 20.72 -14.17
N HIS A 217 1.86 19.88 -15.10
CA HIS A 217 1.57 18.47 -14.86
C HIS A 217 2.85 17.69 -14.58
N ALA A 218 3.95 18.01 -15.28
CA ALA A 218 5.25 17.44 -14.99
C ALA A 218 5.74 17.78 -13.57
N VAL A 219 5.60 19.03 -13.13
CA VAL A 219 5.93 19.45 -11.77
C VAL A 219 5.06 18.73 -10.75
N LYS A 220 3.73 18.73 -10.93
CA LYS A 220 2.80 18.02 -10.05
C LYS A 220 3.17 16.54 -9.90
N LEU A 221 3.36 15.86 -11.02
CA LEU A 221 3.72 14.45 -11.04
C LEU A 221 5.10 14.21 -10.40
N SER A 222 6.06 15.13 -10.60
CA SER A 222 7.38 15.06 -9.97
C SER A 222 7.32 15.21 -8.44
N ILE A 223 6.39 16.01 -7.90
CA ILE A 223 6.13 16.11 -6.46
C ILE A 223 5.50 14.82 -5.94
N GLU A 224 4.45 14.33 -6.61
CA GLU A 224 3.74 13.09 -6.23
C GLU A 224 4.69 11.87 -6.25
N LEU A 225 5.62 11.84 -7.19
CA LEU A 225 6.64 10.81 -7.32
C LEU A 225 7.89 11.06 -6.44
N ARG A 226 7.93 12.15 -5.66
CA ARG A 226 9.06 12.57 -4.83
C ARG A 226 10.39 12.64 -5.59
N LEU A 227 10.35 13.17 -6.81
CA LEU A 227 11.52 13.40 -7.67
C LEU A 227 12.20 14.74 -7.40
N LEU A 228 11.53 15.62 -6.67
CA LEU A 228 12.02 16.95 -6.31
C LEU A 228 12.41 16.98 -4.83
N ASP A 229 13.48 17.69 -4.53
CA ASP A 229 13.90 17.94 -3.15
C ASP A 229 13.23 19.21 -2.66
N LEU A 230 12.18 19.09 -1.86
CA LEU A 230 11.35 20.23 -1.46
C LEU A 230 11.98 21.08 -0.34
N ASN A 231 13.18 20.71 0.14
CA ASN A 231 13.85 21.33 1.28
C ASN A 231 15.17 22.03 0.93
N ALA A 232 15.46 22.22 -0.37
CA ALA A 232 16.70 22.86 -0.86
C ALA A 232 16.53 24.37 -1.10
#